data_AF-A0A8V1A3H6-F1
#
_entry.id   AF-A0A8V1A3H6-F1
#
_cell.length_a   1.000
_cell.length_b   1.000
_cell.length_c   1.000
_cell.angle_alpha   90.00
_cell.angle_beta   90.00
_cell.angle_gamma   90.00
#
_symmetry.space_group_name_H-M   'P 1'
#
loop_
_entity.id
_entity.type
_entity.pdbx_description
1 polymer ?
#
loop_
_entity_poly.entity_id
_entity_poly.type
_entity_poly.pdbx_seq_one_letter_code
_entity_poly.pdbx_strand_id
1 'polypeptide(L)'
;MQRQRGTAGTEVLRMLGVALSTAVLLALAGCGAEGTDPQNCTVSAEERARMLGILQLSAMDSGTPNPSVLLALNLAGDSSKARQELLERIKETAAKQAKDMSSGQVALYTLALRSSCCDPRDVAAHGQSVDLLSILQEKTDQELTHLEQNGTPKSSLFSVGLDAQALCVTGAGDYESAATILAKQLQRSQDKLSVDEQAMMALALVCAYNRTEHKDVQDLLNRTLTMVSNGFLDKQAEGNGIIGNIYSTGLAMQLLLAAGKFYAPRHCQPWWAEPTWILPAWTAALKHPQPLECSWTLS
;
A
#
# COMPACT_ATOMS: atom_id res chain seq x y z
N MET A 1 44.29 11.61 -6.09
CA MET A 1 43.12 12.29 -5.47
C MET A 1 41.85 11.53 -5.86
N GLN A 2 41.45 10.56 -5.05
CA GLN A 2 40.16 9.89 -5.16
C GLN A 2 39.07 10.84 -4.67
N ARG A 3 38.08 11.11 -5.53
CA ARG A 3 36.92 11.95 -5.19
C ARG A 3 35.81 11.02 -4.68
N GLN A 4 35.64 10.96 -3.36
CA GLN A 4 34.46 10.37 -2.72
C GLN A 4 33.21 11.08 -3.27
N ARG A 5 32.43 10.38 -4.10
CA ARG A 5 31.10 10.82 -4.54
C ARG A 5 30.11 10.23 -3.54
N GLY A 6 29.49 11.11 -2.76
CA GLY A 6 28.85 10.82 -1.48
C GLY A 6 27.64 9.89 -1.55
N THR A 7 27.64 8.95 -0.61
CA THR A 7 26.55 8.07 -0.17
C THR A 7 25.27 8.82 0.26
N ALA A 8 25.33 10.14 0.46
CA ALA A 8 24.21 10.97 0.87
C ALA A 8 23.16 11.21 -0.25
N GLY A 9 23.57 11.22 -1.53
CA GLY A 9 22.65 11.48 -2.64
C GLY A 9 21.71 10.31 -2.93
N THR A 10 22.20 9.08 -2.77
CA THR A 10 21.45 7.84 -2.94
C THR A 10 20.43 7.62 -1.83
N GLU A 11 20.75 7.98 -0.58
CA GLU A 11 19.82 7.92 0.56
C GLU A 11 18.65 8.91 0.39
N VAL A 12 18.93 10.13 -0.09
CA VAL A 12 17.91 11.16 -0.34
C VAL A 12 16.98 10.77 -1.49
N LEU A 13 17.50 10.22 -2.60
CA LEU A 13 16.66 9.69 -3.69
C LEU A 13 15.79 8.50 -3.23
N ARG A 14 16.34 7.64 -2.37
CA ARG A 14 15.64 6.46 -1.85
C ARG A 14 14.52 6.83 -0.88
N MET A 15 14.75 7.83 -0.01
CA MET A 15 13.74 8.42 0.88
C MET A 15 12.64 9.16 0.10
N LEU A 16 13.01 9.89 -0.96
CA LEU A 16 12.06 10.56 -1.85
C LEU A 16 11.17 9.57 -2.61
N GLY A 17 11.72 8.42 -3.05
CA GLY A 17 10.95 7.37 -3.73
C GLY A 17 9.86 6.74 -2.86
N VAL A 18 10.09 6.59 -1.54
CA VAL A 18 9.11 6.06 -0.59
C VAL A 18 8.03 7.10 -0.28
N ALA A 19 8.39 8.37 -0.11
CA ALA A 19 7.39 9.43 0.10
C ALA A 19 6.51 9.66 -1.14
N LEU A 20 7.08 9.64 -2.35
CA LEU A 20 6.36 9.91 -3.59
C LEU A 20 5.42 8.78 -4.03
N SER A 21 5.73 7.53 -3.70
CA SER A 21 4.82 6.39 -3.95
C SER A 21 3.52 6.51 -3.16
N THR A 22 3.55 7.16 -1.99
CA THR A 22 2.35 7.39 -1.18
C THR A 22 1.45 8.53 -1.71
N ALA A 23 2.02 9.56 -2.33
CA ALA A 23 1.26 10.66 -2.94
C ALA A 23 0.54 10.26 -4.24
N VAL A 24 1.12 9.32 -5.01
CA VAL A 24 0.52 8.79 -6.24
C VAL A 24 -0.68 7.89 -5.96
N LEU A 25 -0.69 7.19 -4.83
CA LEU A 25 -1.79 6.31 -4.41
C LEU A 25 -3.03 7.08 -3.92
N LEU A 26 -2.81 8.27 -3.35
CA LEU A 26 -3.87 9.21 -2.97
C LEU A 26 -4.64 9.79 -4.17
N ALA A 27 -4.02 9.86 -5.35
CA ALA A 27 -4.65 10.43 -6.54
C ALA A 27 -5.62 9.46 -7.27
N LEU A 28 -5.70 8.19 -6.86
CA LEU A 28 -6.42 7.14 -7.61
C LEU A 28 -7.69 6.63 -6.92
N ALA A 29 -7.81 6.80 -5.60
CA ALA A 29 -9.03 6.45 -4.88
C ALA A 29 -9.81 7.73 -4.61
N GLY A 30 -10.83 7.99 -5.43
CA GLY A 30 -11.80 9.03 -5.14
C GLY A 30 -12.42 8.79 -3.77
N CYS A 31 -12.28 9.74 -2.85
CA CYS A 31 -12.97 9.73 -1.57
C CYS A 31 -14.49 9.73 -1.81
N GLY A 32 -15.11 8.57 -1.63
CA GLY A 32 -16.56 8.45 -1.54
C GLY A 32 -17.02 8.82 -0.14
N ALA A 33 -17.67 9.97 0.00
CA ALA A 33 -18.57 10.27 1.09
C ALA A 33 -19.82 10.91 0.48
N GLU A 34 -20.96 10.25 0.66
CA GLU A 34 -22.25 10.69 0.13
C GLU A 34 -22.68 11.99 0.85
N GLY A 35 -22.86 13.08 0.10
CA GLY A 35 -23.58 14.28 0.58
C GLY A 35 -22.83 15.61 0.61
N THR A 36 -21.54 15.67 0.29
CA THR A 36 -20.82 16.93 0.03
C THR A 36 -19.98 16.77 -1.22
N ASP A 37 -20.21 17.60 -2.23
CA ASP A 37 -19.38 17.70 -3.43
C ASP A 37 -17.91 17.86 -2.97
N PRO A 38 -17.05 16.82 -3.12
CA PRO A 38 -15.66 16.97 -2.77
C PRO A 38 -15.11 17.87 -3.87
N GLN A 39 -14.89 19.15 -3.57
CA GLN A 39 -13.93 19.92 -4.35
C GLN A 39 -12.59 19.21 -4.23
N ASN A 40 -12.38 18.29 -5.18
CA ASN A 40 -11.18 17.61 -5.62
C ASN A 40 -10.05 17.52 -4.57
N CYS A 41 -10.06 16.45 -3.77
CA CYS A 41 -8.81 15.87 -3.26
C CYS A 41 -8.06 15.15 -4.40
N THR A 42 -7.89 15.83 -5.54
CA THR A 42 -7.16 15.31 -6.70
C THR A 42 -5.96 16.19 -6.93
N VAL A 43 -4.79 15.58 -6.99
CA VAL A 43 -3.57 16.28 -7.42
C VAL A 43 -3.77 16.79 -8.85
N SER A 44 -3.29 18.00 -9.15
CA SER A 44 -3.43 18.55 -10.50
C SER A 44 -2.72 17.64 -11.53
N ALA A 45 -3.17 17.70 -12.79
CA ALA A 45 -2.56 16.90 -13.85
C ALA A 45 -1.06 17.19 -14.01
N GLU A 46 -0.64 18.45 -13.82
CA GLU A 46 0.76 18.88 -13.88
C GLU A 46 1.60 18.26 -12.76
N GLU A 47 1.13 18.36 -11.51
CA GLU A 47 1.82 17.78 -10.36
C GLU A 47 1.85 16.24 -10.44
N ARG A 48 0.78 15.61 -10.93
CA ARG A 48 0.76 14.17 -11.21
C ARG A 48 1.82 13.79 -12.23
N ALA A 49 1.93 14.52 -13.34
CA ALA A 49 2.95 14.27 -14.36
C ALA A 49 4.37 14.46 -13.79
N ARG A 50 4.59 15.48 -12.96
CA ARG A 50 5.86 15.73 -12.28
C ARG A 50 6.24 14.57 -11.34
N MET A 51 5.32 14.12 -10.49
CA MET A 51 5.55 13.00 -9.58
C MET A 51 5.85 11.71 -10.35
N LEU A 52 5.10 11.45 -11.43
CA LEU A 52 5.33 10.30 -12.28
C LEU A 52 6.72 10.33 -12.92
N GLY A 53 7.17 11.50 -13.39
CA GLY A 53 8.53 11.67 -13.90
C GLY A 53 9.61 11.35 -12.87
N ILE A 54 9.41 11.69 -11.59
CA ILE A 54 10.36 11.34 -10.52
C ILE A 54 10.38 9.82 -10.27
N LEU A 55 9.22 9.16 -10.30
CA LEU A 55 9.16 7.70 -10.18
C LEU A 55 9.87 7.00 -11.34
N GLN A 56 9.66 7.48 -12.58
CA GLN A 56 10.33 6.96 -13.76
C GLN A 56 11.85 7.13 -13.68
N LEU A 57 12.35 8.29 -13.22
CA LEU A 57 13.78 8.48 -12.99
C LEU A 57 14.34 7.53 -11.93
N SER A 58 13.59 7.34 -10.84
CA SER A 58 13.96 6.41 -9.76
C SER A 58 13.98 4.96 -10.23
N ALA A 59 13.11 4.60 -11.17
CA ALA A 59 13.08 3.27 -11.78
C ALA A 59 14.33 2.97 -12.62
N MET A 60 15.04 3.99 -13.10
CA MET A 60 16.26 3.84 -13.92
C MET A 60 17.55 3.82 -13.11
N ASP A 61 17.47 3.84 -11.77
CA ASP A 61 18.65 3.70 -10.92
C ASP A 61 19.37 2.37 -11.15
N SER A 62 20.71 2.39 -11.10
CA SER A 62 21.56 1.24 -11.41
C SER A 62 21.77 0.29 -10.23
N GLY A 63 21.21 0.60 -9.06
CA GLY A 63 21.23 -0.26 -7.88
C GLY A 63 20.24 -1.44 -7.96
N THR A 64 20.07 -2.12 -6.82
CA THR A 64 19.04 -3.17 -6.66
C THR A 64 17.67 -2.59 -7.01
N PRO A 65 16.88 -3.24 -7.89
CA PRO A 65 15.59 -2.71 -8.28
C PRO A 65 14.65 -2.61 -7.07
N ASN A 66 13.85 -1.55 -7.04
CA ASN A 66 12.92 -1.27 -5.96
C ASN A 66 11.48 -1.66 -6.37
N PRO A 67 10.90 -2.74 -5.83
CA PRO A 67 9.55 -3.17 -6.19
C PRO A 67 8.46 -2.17 -5.81
N SER A 68 8.67 -1.35 -4.77
CA SER A 68 7.71 -0.30 -4.40
C SER A 68 7.58 0.78 -5.47
N VAL A 69 8.65 1.06 -6.22
CA VAL A 69 8.61 1.98 -7.37
C VAL A 69 7.80 1.36 -8.51
N LEU A 70 8.00 0.09 -8.82
CA LEU A 70 7.21 -0.60 -9.85
C LEU A 70 5.73 -0.66 -9.46
N LEU A 71 5.43 -1.01 -8.20
CA LEU A 71 4.07 -1.03 -7.68
C LEU A 71 3.41 0.35 -7.81
N ALA A 72 4.11 1.42 -7.43
CA ALA A 72 3.60 2.79 -7.57
C ALA A 72 3.36 3.19 -9.04
N LEU A 73 4.28 2.83 -9.95
CA LEU A 73 4.12 3.07 -11.39
C LEU A 73 2.91 2.33 -11.96
N ASN A 74 2.71 1.06 -11.59
CA ASN A 74 1.55 0.27 -12.03
C ASN A 74 0.24 0.87 -11.52
N LEU A 75 0.19 1.25 -10.24
CA LEU A 75 -0.99 1.88 -9.66
C LEU A 75 -1.27 3.23 -10.34
N ALA A 76 -0.23 4.01 -10.67
CA ALA A 76 -0.35 5.26 -11.43
C ALA A 76 -0.89 5.09 -12.86
N GLY A 77 -0.98 3.86 -13.37
CA GLY A 77 -1.31 3.56 -14.77
C GLY A 77 -0.18 3.90 -15.73
N ASP A 78 1.08 3.86 -15.26
CA ASP A 78 2.23 4.14 -16.12
C ASP A 78 2.46 3.03 -17.14
N SER A 79 2.82 3.41 -18.36
CA SER A 79 3.15 2.48 -19.44
C SER A 79 4.53 2.77 -20.05
N SER A 80 5.39 3.47 -19.31
CA SER A 80 6.69 3.93 -19.81
C SER A 80 7.68 2.78 -20.01
N LYS A 81 8.72 3.05 -20.81
CA LYS A 81 9.88 2.16 -20.93
C LYS A 81 10.57 1.95 -19.59
N ALA A 82 10.60 2.97 -18.74
CA ALA A 82 11.23 2.89 -17.42
C ALA A 82 10.56 1.83 -16.54
N ARG A 83 9.24 1.76 -16.57
CA ARG A 83 8.46 0.72 -15.89
C ARG A 83 8.74 -0.68 -16.44
N GLN A 84 8.80 -0.84 -17.76
CA GLN A 84 9.08 -2.12 -18.40
C GLN A 84 10.47 -2.64 -18.04
N GLU A 85 11.49 -1.78 -18.12
CA GLU A 85 12.86 -2.14 -17.74
C GLU A 85 12.97 -2.48 -16.26
N LEU A 86 12.27 -1.74 -15.37
CA LEU A 86 12.24 -2.06 -13.94
C LEU A 86 11.57 -3.43 -13.67
N LEU A 87 10.49 -3.77 -14.37
CA LEU A 87 9.84 -5.08 -14.27
C LEU A 87 10.79 -6.24 -14.60
N GLU A 88 11.54 -6.13 -15.70
CA GLU A 88 12.49 -7.18 -16.08
C GLU A 88 13.61 -7.33 -15.04
N ARG A 89 14.17 -6.23 -14.53
CA ARG A 89 15.17 -6.30 -13.44
C ARG A 89 14.60 -6.92 -12.16
N ILE A 90 13.34 -6.65 -11.84
CA ILE A 90 12.64 -7.25 -10.68
C ILE A 90 12.48 -8.76 -10.87
N LYS A 91 12.07 -9.22 -12.06
CA LYS A 91 12.00 -10.66 -12.37
C LYS A 91 13.37 -11.33 -12.22
N GLU A 92 14.41 -10.73 -12.78
CA GLU A 92 15.77 -11.25 -12.68
C GLU A 92 16.26 -11.35 -11.23
N THR A 93 15.98 -10.32 -10.44
CA THR A 93 16.42 -10.26 -9.04
C THR A 93 15.63 -11.27 -8.19
N ALA A 94 14.32 -11.40 -8.42
CA ALA A 94 13.48 -12.41 -7.77
C ALA A 94 14.01 -13.82 -8.06
N ALA A 95 14.18 -14.18 -9.33
CA ALA A 95 14.64 -15.51 -9.74
C ALA A 95 16.00 -15.91 -9.14
N LYS A 96 16.89 -14.92 -8.93
CA LYS A 96 18.22 -15.14 -8.38
C LYS A 96 18.29 -15.13 -6.85
N GLN A 97 17.54 -14.24 -6.19
CA GLN A 97 17.81 -13.85 -4.80
C GLN A 97 16.63 -14.01 -3.84
N ALA A 98 15.44 -14.41 -4.31
CA ALA A 98 14.24 -14.43 -3.46
C ALA A 98 14.37 -15.26 -2.17
N LYS A 99 15.18 -16.33 -2.18
CA LYS A 99 15.39 -17.16 -0.99
C LYS A 99 16.13 -16.42 0.13
N ASP A 100 17.03 -15.52 -0.23
CA ASP A 100 17.86 -14.74 0.70
C ASP A 100 17.18 -13.44 1.18
N MET A 101 16.06 -13.07 0.56
CA MET A 101 15.27 -11.90 0.93
C MET A 101 14.55 -12.10 2.28
N SER A 102 14.29 -11.00 2.99
CA SER A 102 13.35 -11.01 4.13
C SER A 102 11.91 -11.26 3.67
N SER A 103 11.01 -11.61 4.59
CA SER A 103 9.59 -11.82 4.27
C SER A 103 8.99 -10.59 3.57
N GLY A 104 9.16 -9.40 4.18
CA GLY A 104 8.66 -8.15 3.64
C GLY A 104 9.24 -7.77 2.28
N GLN A 105 10.48 -8.16 1.98
CA GLN A 105 11.03 -8.01 0.62
C GLN A 105 10.31 -8.93 -0.36
N VAL A 106 10.15 -10.23 -0.04
CA VAL A 106 9.42 -11.17 -0.90
C VAL A 106 7.97 -10.71 -1.11
N ALA A 107 7.32 -10.16 -0.08
CA ALA A 107 5.98 -9.58 -0.17
C ALA A 107 5.91 -8.40 -1.16
N LEU A 108 6.87 -7.47 -1.11
CA LEU A 108 6.97 -6.36 -2.05
C LEU A 108 7.18 -6.82 -3.49
N TYR A 109 8.10 -7.78 -3.70
CA TYR A 109 8.32 -8.37 -5.02
C TYR A 109 7.04 -9.04 -5.55
N THR A 110 6.35 -9.79 -4.69
CA THR A 110 5.08 -10.46 -5.00
C THR A 110 4.01 -9.45 -5.43
N LEU A 111 3.80 -8.37 -4.65
CA LEU A 111 2.82 -7.33 -4.97
C LEU A 111 3.18 -6.57 -6.26
N ALA A 112 4.45 -6.24 -6.46
CA ALA A 112 4.91 -5.54 -7.65
C ALA A 112 4.68 -6.38 -8.91
N LEU A 113 5.02 -7.68 -8.88
CA LEU A 113 4.79 -8.61 -9.99
C LEU A 113 3.29 -8.83 -10.24
N ARG A 114 2.50 -9.03 -9.18
CA ARG A 114 1.05 -9.19 -9.28
C ARG A 114 0.36 -7.98 -9.89
N SER A 115 0.83 -6.77 -9.55
CA SER A 115 0.34 -5.51 -10.14
C SER A 115 0.78 -5.29 -11.60
N SER A 116 1.79 -6.04 -12.06
CA SER A 116 2.18 -6.14 -13.48
C SER A 116 1.53 -7.33 -14.21
N CYS A 117 0.49 -7.94 -13.63
CA CYS A 117 -0.19 -9.11 -14.17
C CYS A 117 0.73 -10.32 -14.40
N CYS A 118 1.84 -10.41 -13.67
CA CYS A 118 2.72 -11.58 -13.66
C CYS A 118 2.28 -12.53 -12.55
N ASP A 119 2.36 -13.85 -12.81
CA ASP A 119 2.11 -14.87 -11.79
C ASP A 119 3.33 -14.99 -10.86
N PRO A 120 3.20 -14.67 -9.55
CA PRO A 120 4.31 -14.77 -8.62
C PRO A 120 4.73 -16.22 -8.30
N ARG A 121 3.96 -17.24 -8.73
CA ARG A 121 4.32 -18.67 -8.57
C ARG A 121 5.34 -19.16 -9.60
N ASP A 122 5.45 -18.48 -10.74
CA ASP A 122 6.35 -18.87 -11.82
C ASP A 122 7.11 -17.65 -12.36
N VAL A 123 7.98 -17.10 -11.52
CA VAL A 123 8.82 -15.97 -11.90
C VAL A 123 10.09 -16.48 -12.56
N ALA A 124 10.07 -16.55 -13.89
CA ALA A 124 11.19 -17.02 -14.68
C ALA A 124 12.06 -15.88 -15.24
N ALA A 125 13.38 -16.00 -15.11
CA ALA A 125 14.37 -15.14 -15.75
C ALA A 125 15.69 -15.89 -15.97
N HIS A 126 16.29 -15.76 -17.17
CA HIS A 126 17.59 -16.36 -17.53
C HIS A 126 17.74 -17.85 -17.20
N GLY A 127 16.67 -18.64 -17.42
CA GLY A 127 16.68 -20.10 -17.18
C GLY A 127 16.54 -20.50 -15.70
N GLN A 128 16.31 -19.55 -14.80
CA GLN A 128 15.92 -19.79 -13.41
C GLN A 128 14.44 -19.47 -13.24
N SER A 129 13.72 -20.25 -12.44
CA SER A 129 12.35 -19.95 -12.02
C SER A 129 12.24 -20.05 -10.50
N VAL A 130 11.37 -19.22 -9.91
CA VAL A 130 11.10 -19.20 -8.48
C VAL A 130 9.61 -19.04 -8.22
N ASP A 131 9.12 -19.77 -7.22
CA ASP A 131 7.80 -19.58 -6.64
C ASP A 131 7.91 -18.65 -5.42
N LEU A 132 7.56 -17.38 -5.63
CA LEU A 132 7.58 -16.38 -4.55
C LEU A 132 6.50 -16.62 -3.51
N LEU A 133 5.36 -17.21 -3.88
CA LEU A 133 4.26 -17.43 -2.93
C LEU A 133 4.61 -18.51 -1.92
N SER A 134 5.27 -19.58 -2.37
CA SER A 134 5.78 -20.62 -1.47
C SER A 134 6.82 -20.05 -0.50
N ILE A 135 7.76 -19.22 -0.98
CA ILE A 135 8.77 -18.58 -0.13
C ILE A 135 8.11 -17.59 0.85
N LEU A 136 7.16 -16.79 0.36
CA LEU A 136 6.44 -15.82 1.19
C LEU A 136 5.68 -16.52 2.31
N GLN A 137 4.94 -17.58 2.00
CA GLN A 137 4.20 -18.36 2.99
C GLN A 137 5.13 -18.87 4.09
N GLU A 138 6.22 -19.56 3.70
CA GLU A 138 7.18 -20.12 4.66
C GLU A 138 7.76 -19.04 5.59
N LYS A 139 8.17 -17.90 5.03
CA LYS A 139 8.75 -16.81 5.84
C LYS A 139 7.70 -16.13 6.71
N THR A 140 6.46 -15.99 6.22
CA THR A 140 5.36 -15.42 7.01
C THR A 140 5.00 -16.29 8.20
N ASP A 141 4.95 -17.61 8.01
CA ASP A 141 4.69 -18.57 9.10
C ASP A 141 5.77 -18.50 10.19
N GLN A 142 7.02 -18.30 9.78
CA GLN A 142 8.13 -18.09 10.71
C GLN A 142 8.02 -16.77 11.49
N GLU A 143 7.56 -15.69 10.85
CA GLU A 143 7.33 -14.40 11.50
C GLU A 143 6.17 -14.48 12.51
N LEU A 144 5.04 -15.08 12.11
CA LEU A 144 3.86 -15.25 12.97
C LEU A 144 4.16 -16.16 14.17
N THR A 145 4.86 -17.27 13.95
CA THR A 145 5.28 -18.17 15.04
C THR A 145 6.14 -17.43 16.06
N HIS A 146 7.09 -16.59 15.59
CA HIS A 146 7.95 -15.82 16.48
C HIS A 146 7.18 -14.73 17.23
N LEU A 147 6.24 -14.06 16.53
CA LEU A 147 5.35 -13.07 17.12
C LEU A 147 4.48 -13.65 18.24
N GLU A 148 3.90 -14.83 18.05
CA GLU A 148 3.06 -15.47 19.06
C GLU A 148 3.87 -15.96 20.27
N GLN A 149 5.08 -16.47 20.04
CA GLN A 149 5.94 -16.99 21.11
C GLN A 149 6.60 -15.88 21.94
N ASN A 150 7.07 -14.82 21.28
CA ASN A 150 7.94 -13.81 21.90
C ASN A 150 7.27 -12.44 22.04
N GLY A 151 6.08 -12.24 21.47
CA GLY A 151 5.37 -10.95 21.46
C GLY A 151 5.88 -9.96 20.42
N THR A 152 6.94 -10.29 19.66
CA THR A 152 7.51 -9.48 18.58
C THR A 152 7.89 -10.36 17.39
N PRO A 153 7.75 -9.90 16.14
CA PRO A 153 8.21 -10.64 14.97
C PRO A 153 9.75 -10.65 14.89
N LYS A 154 10.32 -11.50 14.02
CA LYS A 154 11.75 -11.50 13.72
C LYS A 154 12.16 -10.22 12.98
N SER A 155 11.27 -9.68 12.16
CA SER A 155 11.44 -8.42 11.44
C SER A 155 10.73 -7.26 12.14
N SER A 156 9.55 -6.88 11.63
CA SER A 156 8.72 -5.77 12.14
C SER A 156 7.24 -6.04 11.89
N LEU A 157 6.36 -5.41 12.67
CA LEU A 157 4.92 -5.55 12.44
C LEU A 157 4.48 -4.94 11.10
N PHE A 158 5.21 -3.95 10.60
CA PHE A 158 5.05 -3.44 9.24
C PHE A 158 5.28 -4.53 8.20
N SER A 159 6.39 -5.28 8.32
CA SER A 159 6.73 -6.38 7.41
C SER A 159 5.69 -7.49 7.47
N VAL A 160 5.26 -7.91 8.67
CA VAL A 160 4.21 -8.94 8.80
C VAL A 160 2.88 -8.47 8.23
N GLY A 161 2.51 -7.19 8.41
CA GLY A 161 1.35 -6.59 7.74
C GLY A 161 1.45 -6.67 6.21
N LEU A 162 2.63 -6.39 5.67
CA LEU A 162 2.89 -6.46 4.23
C LEU A 162 2.86 -7.89 3.69
N ASP A 163 3.37 -8.84 4.47
CA ASP A 163 3.33 -10.27 4.17
C ASP A 163 1.88 -10.76 4.06
N ALA A 164 1.07 -10.48 5.09
CA ALA A 164 -0.35 -10.82 5.13
C ALA A 164 -1.13 -10.16 3.99
N GLN A 165 -0.82 -8.90 3.66
CA GLN A 165 -1.41 -8.19 2.52
C GLN A 165 -1.08 -8.88 1.19
N ALA A 166 0.19 -9.27 0.98
CA ALA A 166 0.63 -9.93 -0.24
C ALA A 166 -0.02 -11.32 -0.42
N LEU A 167 -0.06 -12.13 0.65
CA LEU A 167 -0.77 -13.41 0.68
C LEU A 167 -2.26 -13.22 0.39
N CYS A 168 -2.92 -12.28 1.07
CA CYS A 168 -4.33 -12.02 0.87
C CYS A 168 -4.64 -11.58 -0.57
N VAL A 169 -3.91 -10.60 -1.13
CA VAL A 169 -4.15 -10.10 -2.50
C VAL A 169 -3.97 -11.21 -3.54
N THR A 170 -2.98 -12.08 -3.34
CA THR A 170 -2.72 -13.21 -4.23
C THR A 170 -3.64 -14.41 -4.00
N GLY A 171 -4.46 -14.40 -2.94
CA GLY A 171 -5.34 -15.50 -2.57
C GLY A 171 -4.57 -16.77 -2.21
N ALA A 172 -3.37 -16.60 -1.67
CA ALA A 172 -2.49 -17.69 -1.28
C ALA A 172 -2.28 -17.70 0.23
N GLY A 173 -1.94 -18.87 0.77
CA GLY A 173 -1.59 -19.00 2.17
C GLY A 173 -2.76 -18.84 3.14
N ASP A 174 -2.43 -18.91 4.43
CA ASP A 174 -3.37 -18.69 5.53
C ASP A 174 -3.42 -17.21 5.93
N TYR A 175 -3.86 -16.36 4.99
CA TYR A 175 -3.96 -14.93 5.22
C TYR A 175 -5.02 -14.56 6.26
N GLU A 176 -6.02 -15.42 6.50
CA GLU A 176 -7.06 -15.19 7.53
C GLU A 176 -6.49 -15.32 8.94
N SER A 177 -5.69 -16.36 9.20
CA SER A 177 -4.99 -16.52 10.47
C SER A 177 -4.02 -15.36 10.72
N ALA A 178 -3.23 -14.99 9.70
CA ALA A 178 -2.35 -13.83 9.76
C ALA A 178 -3.11 -12.55 10.11
N ALA A 179 -4.22 -12.26 9.41
CA ALA A 179 -5.05 -11.09 9.67
C ALA A 179 -5.66 -11.10 11.08
N THR A 180 -6.05 -12.28 11.58
CA THR A 180 -6.60 -12.47 12.93
C THR A 180 -5.55 -12.17 14.01
N ILE A 181 -4.31 -12.63 13.83
CA ILE A 181 -3.19 -12.35 14.74
C ILE A 181 -2.90 -10.84 14.75
N LEU A 182 -2.78 -10.23 13.57
CA LEU A 182 -2.53 -8.79 13.43
C LEU A 182 -3.67 -7.95 14.02
N ALA A 183 -4.93 -8.36 13.88
CA ALA A 183 -6.06 -7.68 14.47
C ALA A 183 -6.02 -7.67 16.00
N LYS A 184 -5.67 -8.82 16.61
CA LYS A 184 -5.46 -8.91 18.07
C LYS A 184 -4.28 -8.05 18.52
N GLN A 185 -3.22 -7.97 17.72
CA GLN A 185 -2.07 -7.12 18.02
C GLN A 185 -2.43 -5.62 17.99
N LEU A 186 -3.17 -5.18 16.98
CA LEU A 186 -3.72 -3.83 16.87
C LEU A 186 -4.55 -3.47 18.11
N GLN A 187 -5.47 -4.34 18.53
CA GLN A 187 -6.33 -4.08 19.70
C GLN A 187 -5.56 -3.99 21.02
N ARG A 188 -4.46 -4.73 21.18
CA ARG A 188 -3.70 -4.76 22.45
C ARG A 188 -2.71 -3.61 22.58
N SER A 189 -2.16 -3.16 21.46
CA SER A 189 -0.95 -2.32 21.47
C SER A 189 -1.06 -1.08 20.59
N GLN A 190 -2.26 -0.66 20.19
CA GLN A 190 -2.46 0.45 19.24
C GLN A 190 -1.61 1.68 19.56
N ASP A 191 -1.63 2.16 20.81
CA ASP A 191 -0.94 3.38 21.24
C ASP A 191 0.60 3.27 21.20
N LYS A 192 1.13 2.05 21.14
CA LYS A 192 2.57 1.77 21.08
C LYS A 192 3.07 1.60 19.65
N LEU A 193 2.17 1.44 18.69
CA LEU A 193 2.50 1.18 17.29
C LEU A 193 2.63 2.48 16.52
N SER A 194 3.60 2.54 15.62
CA SER A 194 3.70 3.65 14.67
C SER A 194 2.49 3.70 13.74
N VAL A 195 2.23 4.87 13.16
CA VAL A 195 1.16 5.03 12.15
C VAL A 195 1.39 4.09 10.96
N ASP A 196 2.63 3.93 10.51
CA ASP A 196 2.98 3.05 9.40
C ASP A 196 2.67 1.58 9.69
N GLU A 197 3.02 1.09 10.89
CA GLU A 197 2.69 -0.28 11.31
C GLU A 197 1.18 -0.48 11.40
N GLN A 198 0.47 0.46 12.03
CA GLN A 198 -0.99 0.40 12.12
C GLN A 198 -1.63 0.36 10.73
N ALA A 199 -1.16 1.22 9.82
CA ALA A 199 -1.70 1.35 8.48
C ALA A 199 -1.46 0.08 7.64
N MET A 200 -0.22 -0.44 7.67
CA MET A 200 0.14 -1.61 6.87
C MET A 200 -0.57 -2.88 7.35
N MET A 201 -0.64 -3.09 8.66
CA MET A 201 -1.41 -4.21 9.21
C MET A 201 -2.89 -4.06 8.86
N ALA A 202 -3.48 -2.89 9.08
CA ALA A 202 -4.91 -2.68 8.81
C ALA A 202 -5.26 -2.82 7.32
N LEU A 203 -4.36 -2.50 6.38
CA LEU A 203 -4.57 -2.78 4.96
C LEU A 203 -4.75 -4.29 4.71
N ALA A 204 -3.92 -5.13 5.33
CA ALA A 204 -4.08 -6.59 5.27
C ALA A 204 -5.44 -7.05 5.81
N LEU A 205 -5.90 -6.44 6.91
CA LEU A 205 -7.21 -6.71 7.50
C LEU A 205 -8.35 -6.31 6.54
N VAL A 206 -8.25 -5.19 5.83
CA VAL A 206 -9.24 -4.79 4.82
C VAL A 206 -9.33 -5.84 3.72
N CYS A 207 -8.20 -6.33 3.23
CA CYS A 207 -8.17 -7.39 2.23
C CYS A 207 -8.86 -8.66 2.75
N ALA A 208 -8.47 -9.14 3.95
CA ALA A 208 -9.02 -10.36 4.54
C ALA A 208 -10.52 -10.25 4.82
N TYR A 209 -10.99 -9.10 5.32
CA TYR A 209 -12.40 -8.83 5.59
C TYR A 209 -13.28 -9.07 4.35
N ASN A 210 -12.79 -8.64 3.18
CA ASN A 210 -13.54 -8.74 1.93
C ASN A 210 -13.55 -10.16 1.32
N ARG A 211 -12.73 -11.08 1.85
CA ARG A 211 -12.57 -12.44 1.31
C ARG A 211 -13.03 -13.53 2.27
N THR A 212 -13.03 -13.26 3.57
CA THR A 212 -13.38 -14.27 4.57
C THR A 212 -14.87 -14.60 4.57
N GLU A 213 -15.18 -15.89 4.74
CA GLU A 213 -16.53 -16.41 4.95
C GLU A 213 -16.84 -16.66 6.45
N HIS A 214 -15.81 -16.56 7.31
CA HIS A 214 -15.93 -16.78 8.75
C HIS A 214 -16.46 -15.52 9.44
N LYS A 215 -17.70 -15.58 9.95
CA LYS A 215 -18.38 -14.42 10.57
C LYS A 215 -17.64 -13.87 11.79
N ASP A 216 -17.10 -14.72 12.63
CA ASP A 216 -16.35 -14.34 13.82
C ASP A 216 -15.04 -13.60 13.47
N VAL A 217 -14.34 -14.06 12.43
CA VAL A 217 -13.18 -13.36 11.85
C VAL A 217 -13.64 -12.02 11.28
N GLN A 218 -14.69 -12.00 10.45
CA GLN A 218 -15.22 -10.79 9.84
C GLN A 218 -15.61 -9.73 10.89
N ASP A 219 -16.27 -10.14 11.98
CA ASP A 219 -16.65 -9.28 13.10
C ASP A 219 -15.43 -8.71 13.85
N LEU A 220 -14.39 -9.53 14.06
CA LEU A 220 -13.14 -9.09 14.67
C LEU A 220 -12.45 -8.04 13.79
N LEU A 221 -12.36 -8.31 12.48
CA LEU A 221 -11.76 -7.41 11.51
C LEU A 221 -12.53 -6.10 11.44
N ASN A 222 -13.87 -6.15 11.39
CA ASN A 222 -14.74 -4.97 11.39
C ASN A 222 -14.43 -4.04 12.57
N ARG A 223 -14.48 -4.57 13.80
CA ARG A 223 -14.22 -3.80 15.03
C ARG A 223 -12.84 -3.17 15.02
N THR A 224 -11.83 -3.92 14.57
CA THR A 224 -10.45 -3.46 14.54
C THR A 224 -10.25 -2.35 13.50
N LEU A 225 -10.81 -2.52 12.30
CA LEU A 225 -10.73 -1.53 11.23
C LEU A 225 -11.43 -0.23 11.64
N THR A 226 -12.62 -0.31 12.25
CA THR A 226 -13.31 0.87 12.80
C THR A 226 -12.46 1.61 13.83
N MET A 227 -11.81 0.89 14.75
CA MET A 227 -10.95 1.49 15.76
C MET A 227 -9.70 2.15 15.16
N VAL A 228 -8.99 1.49 14.24
CA VAL A 228 -7.81 2.08 13.59
C VAL A 228 -8.16 3.28 12.72
N SER A 229 -9.20 3.17 11.89
CA SER A 229 -9.63 4.26 11.02
C SER A 229 -10.05 5.50 11.81
N ASN A 230 -10.85 5.35 12.86
CA ASN A 230 -11.20 6.49 13.71
C ASN A 230 -9.98 7.09 14.41
N GLY A 231 -9.07 6.25 14.90
CA GLY A 231 -7.82 6.73 15.50
C GLY A 231 -6.88 7.45 14.52
N PHE A 232 -6.98 7.20 13.22
CA PHE A 232 -6.27 7.97 12.19
C PHE A 232 -6.96 9.30 11.89
N LEU A 233 -8.29 9.34 11.90
CA LEU A 233 -9.05 10.58 11.75
C LEU A 233 -8.89 11.52 12.94
N ASP A 234 -8.76 10.98 14.16
CA ASP A 234 -8.41 11.76 15.36
C ASP A 234 -7.03 12.40 15.19
N LYS A 235 -6.02 11.60 14.84
CA LYS A 235 -4.66 12.09 14.54
C LYS A 235 -4.65 13.13 13.43
N GLN A 236 -5.46 12.95 12.38
CA GLN A 236 -5.58 13.92 11.29
C GLN A 236 -6.12 15.27 11.78
N ALA A 237 -7.15 15.25 12.62
CA ALA A 237 -7.77 16.46 13.17
C ALA A 237 -6.79 17.20 14.10
N GLU A 238 -6.10 16.46 14.98
CA GLU A 238 -5.10 17.00 15.90
C GLU A 238 -3.84 17.51 15.17
N GLY A 239 -3.46 16.84 14.07
CA GLY A 239 -2.25 17.09 13.29
C GLY A 239 -2.44 18.07 12.13
N ASN A 240 -3.53 18.84 12.09
CA ASN A 240 -3.84 19.79 11.01
C ASN A 240 -3.75 19.14 9.60
N GLY A 241 -4.30 17.94 9.46
CA GLY A 241 -4.28 17.16 8.21
C GLY A 241 -3.16 16.12 8.12
N ILE A 242 -2.14 16.19 8.97
CA ILE A 242 -1.04 15.21 9.03
C ILE A 242 -1.44 14.05 9.95
N ILE A 243 -1.28 12.82 9.49
CA ILE A 243 -1.52 11.62 10.29
C ILE A 243 -0.16 11.04 10.72
N GLY A 244 0.20 11.25 11.98
CA GLY A 244 1.53 10.91 12.50
C GLY A 244 2.57 11.92 12.04
N ASN A 245 3.17 11.70 10.87
CA ASN A 245 4.14 12.62 10.27
C ASN A 245 4.00 12.65 8.73
N ILE A 246 4.80 13.50 8.07
CA ILE A 246 4.73 13.71 6.61
C ILE A 246 5.06 12.45 5.78
N TYR A 247 5.79 11.49 6.33
CA TYR A 247 6.14 10.23 5.66
C TYR A 247 5.08 9.15 5.88
N SER A 248 4.41 9.15 7.03
CA SER A 248 3.37 8.18 7.38
C SER A 248 1.99 8.53 6.82
N THR A 249 1.74 9.83 6.57
CA THR A 249 0.42 10.33 6.16
C THR A 249 -0.08 9.65 4.89
N GLY A 250 0.79 9.49 3.89
CA GLY A 250 0.35 8.93 2.62
C GLY A 250 -0.05 7.45 2.71
N LEU A 251 0.58 6.66 3.58
CA LEU A 251 0.15 5.28 3.83
C LEU A 251 -1.12 5.23 4.70
N ALA A 252 -1.23 6.09 5.71
CA ALA A 252 -2.46 6.20 6.51
C ALA A 252 -3.68 6.57 5.64
N MET A 253 -3.47 7.44 4.66
CA MET A 253 -4.53 7.79 3.72
C MET A 253 -4.92 6.62 2.80
N GLN A 254 -3.97 5.80 2.35
CA GLN A 254 -4.29 4.57 1.61
C GLN A 254 -5.20 3.65 2.42
N LEU A 255 -4.92 3.49 3.72
CA LEU A 255 -5.81 2.74 4.60
C LEU A 255 -7.21 3.38 4.63
N LEU A 256 -7.31 4.69 4.90
CA LEU A 256 -8.61 5.35 5.03
C LEU A 256 -9.44 5.25 3.74
N LEU A 257 -8.80 5.39 2.58
CA LEU A 257 -9.43 5.17 1.27
C LEU A 257 -9.97 3.74 1.12
N ALA A 258 -9.18 2.73 1.51
CA ALA A 258 -9.60 1.33 1.45
C ALA A 258 -10.64 0.96 2.52
N ALA A 259 -10.65 1.69 3.63
CA ALA A 259 -11.45 1.41 4.82
C ALA A 259 -12.72 2.27 4.93
N GLY A 260 -13.14 2.95 3.86
CA GLY A 260 -14.23 3.94 3.88
C GLY A 260 -15.56 3.46 4.49
N LYS A 261 -15.85 2.15 4.49
CA LYS A 261 -17.06 1.59 5.11
C LYS A 261 -16.98 1.43 6.64
N PHE A 262 -15.79 1.57 7.23
CA PHE A 262 -15.54 1.29 8.65
C PHE A 262 -15.57 2.55 9.53
N TYR A 263 -15.76 3.72 8.92
CA TYR A 263 -15.87 4.99 9.64
C TYR A 263 -16.89 5.91 8.94
N ALA A 264 -17.48 6.82 9.70
CA ALA A 264 -18.35 7.85 9.12
C ALA A 264 -17.50 9.01 8.59
N PRO A 265 -17.86 9.62 7.45
CA PRO A 265 -17.23 10.84 6.99
C PRO A 265 -17.25 11.90 8.11
N ARG A 266 -16.08 12.41 8.49
CA ARG A 266 -16.00 13.56 9.39
C ARG A 266 -16.18 14.82 8.55
N HIS A 267 -16.89 15.80 9.09
CA HIS A 267 -17.00 17.10 8.44
C HIS A 267 -15.59 17.69 8.31
N CYS A 268 -15.08 17.78 7.09
CA CYS A 268 -13.90 18.58 6.80
C CYS A 268 -14.26 20.03 7.09
N GLN A 269 -13.87 20.56 8.24
CA GLN A 269 -13.96 22.00 8.46
C GLN A 269 -12.97 22.66 7.49
N PRO A 270 -13.43 23.51 6.56
CA PRO A 270 -12.53 24.27 5.72
C PRO A 270 -11.78 25.26 6.62
N TRP A 271 -10.46 25.16 6.67
CA TRP A 271 -9.59 26.06 7.44
C TRP A 271 -9.58 27.52 6.90
N TRP A 272 -10.46 27.85 5.95
CA TRP A 272 -10.57 29.17 5.33
C TRP A 272 -12.00 29.69 5.17
N ALA A 273 -13.02 29.03 5.76
CA ALA A 273 -14.39 29.50 5.63
C ALA A 273 -14.80 30.49 6.73
N GLU A 274 -14.64 31.79 6.49
CA GLU A 274 -15.59 32.79 6.98
C GLU A 274 -16.70 33.04 5.92
N PRO A 275 -17.90 33.50 6.33
CA PRO A 275 -19.14 32.99 5.75
C PRO A 275 -19.79 33.96 4.77
N THR A 276 -20.05 33.55 3.53
CA THR A 276 -20.98 34.28 2.67
C THR A 276 -21.79 33.39 1.71
N TRP A 277 -23.08 33.24 2.04
CA TRP A 277 -24.24 33.28 1.14
C TRP A 277 -23.96 33.31 -0.39
N ILE A 278 -24.44 32.28 -1.13
CA ILE A 278 -25.24 32.34 -2.38
C ILE A 278 -25.35 30.91 -2.99
N LEU A 279 -26.60 30.46 -3.17
CA LEU A 279 -27.08 29.28 -3.92
C LEU A 279 -27.13 29.59 -5.45
N PRO A 280 -27.60 28.71 -6.40
CA PRO A 280 -27.65 27.23 -6.52
C PRO A 280 -27.33 26.72 -7.98
N ALA A 281 -27.54 25.40 -8.21
CA ALA A 281 -27.59 24.65 -9.49
C ALA A 281 -26.20 24.41 -10.14
N TRP A 282 -25.80 23.20 -10.51
CA TRP A 282 -26.32 22.38 -11.61
C TRP A 282 -26.02 20.89 -11.36
N THR A 283 -27.06 20.06 -11.28
CA THR A 283 -26.96 18.60 -11.33
C THR A 283 -27.26 18.13 -12.76
N ALA A 284 -26.23 17.74 -13.52
CA ALA A 284 -26.34 16.81 -14.64
C ALA A 284 -24.97 16.56 -15.29
N ALA A 285 -24.30 15.48 -14.89
CA ALA A 285 -23.51 14.60 -15.77
C ALA A 285 -22.59 13.75 -14.89
N LEU A 286 -22.74 12.44 -14.97
CA LEU A 286 -21.68 11.47 -15.27
C LEU A 286 -22.15 10.09 -14.80
N LYS A 287 -22.73 9.39 -15.76
CA LYS A 287 -23.02 7.96 -15.71
C LYS A 287 -21.73 7.23 -16.09
N HIS A 288 -21.37 6.23 -15.28
CA HIS A 288 -20.35 5.18 -15.48
C HIS A 288 -18.88 5.47 -15.11
N PRO A 289 -18.34 4.80 -14.08
CA PRO A 289 -16.96 4.37 -14.02
C PRO A 289 -16.80 2.99 -14.70
N GLN A 290 -15.80 2.85 -15.57
CA GLN A 290 -15.34 1.54 -16.03
C GLN A 290 -14.38 0.93 -15.01
N PRO A 291 -14.46 -0.39 -14.73
CA PRO A 291 -13.48 -1.09 -13.92
C PRO A 291 -12.21 -1.42 -14.71
N LEU A 292 -11.06 -1.34 -14.03
CA LEU A 292 -9.82 -1.97 -14.46
C LEU A 292 -9.96 -3.48 -14.32
N GLU A 293 -10.58 -4.11 -15.32
CA GLU A 293 -10.55 -5.56 -15.47
C GLU A 293 -9.24 -5.98 -16.12
N CYS A 294 -8.51 -6.89 -15.46
CA CYS A 294 -7.56 -7.74 -16.16
C CYS A 294 -8.37 -8.63 -17.09
N SER A 295 -8.48 -8.24 -18.36
CA SER A 295 -9.17 -9.00 -19.41
C SER A 295 -8.56 -10.39 -19.55
N TRP A 296 -9.20 -11.40 -18.96
CA TRP A 296 -9.02 -12.80 -19.33
C TRP A 296 -9.85 -13.06 -20.59
N THR A 297 -9.27 -12.83 -21.77
CA THR A 297 -9.76 -13.47 -22.99
C THR A 297 -8.96 -14.75 -23.21
N LEU A 298 -9.43 -15.85 -22.61
CA LEU A 298 -9.22 -17.18 -23.15
C LEU A 298 -10.38 -17.44 -24.12
N SER A 299 -10.04 -17.96 -25.30
CA SER A 299 -11.03 -18.43 -26.30
C SER A 299 -12.01 -19.44 -25.73
#